data_AF-A0A9N9IEJ2-F1
#
_entry.id   AF-A0A9N9IEJ2-F1
#
_cell.length_a   1.000
_cell.length_b   1.000
_cell.length_c   1.000
_cell.angle_alpha   90.00
_cell.angle_beta   90.00
_cell.angle_gamma   90.00
#
_symmetry.space_group_name_H-M   'P 1'
#
loop_
_entity.id
_entity.type
_entity.pdbx_description
1 polymer ?
#
loop_
_entity_poly.entity_id
_entity_poly.type
_entity_poly.pdbx_seq_one_letter_code
_entity_poly.pdbx_strand_id
1 'polypeptide(L)'
;IIKSQKHISEFNISNLKNNFEIILSNLLLLHKNTLVSMRLEGVYISENSVDMLKQFGNIRKIKLLHCNKLTSEVLPDYSEYIAKLKYLYYYNKK
;
A
#
# COMPACT_ATOMS: atom_id res chain seq x y z
N ILE A 1 -25.20 15.82 7.31
CA ILE A 1 -24.46 14.76 8.07
C ILE A 1 -23.01 14.80 7.62
N ILE A 2 -22.14 15.50 8.34
CA ILE A 2 -20.69 15.42 8.11
C ILE A 2 -20.23 14.14 8.82
N LYS A 3 -20.10 13.03 8.09
CA LYS A 3 -19.50 11.80 8.60
C LYS A 3 -17.99 12.03 8.72
N SER A 4 -17.56 12.32 9.95
CA SER A 4 -16.22 12.14 10.52
C SER A 4 -15.08 11.92 9.52
N GLN A 5 -14.32 12.98 9.27
CA GLN A 5 -13.04 12.95 8.57
C GLN A 5 -11.99 12.22 9.42
N LYS A 6 -11.77 10.92 9.18
CA LYS A 6 -10.48 10.26 9.45
C LYS A 6 -10.20 9.22 8.37
N HIS A 7 -10.18 9.66 7.11
CA HIS A 7 -9.70 8.85 6.00
C HIS A 7 -8.20 9.07 5.85
N ILE A 8 -7.41 8.03 6.09
CA ILE A 8 -6.00 8.02 5.71
C ILE A 8 -5.94 7.55 4.27
N SER A 9 -5.68 8.49 3.34
CA SER A 9 -5.40 8.17 1.94
C SER A 9 -3.93 7.79 1.73
N GLU A 10 -3.03 8.22 2.62
CA GLU A 10 -1.58 7.99 2.51
C GLU A 10 -0.98 7.55 3.85
N PHE A 11 -0.21 6.46 3.84
CA PHE A 11 0.48 5.94 5.02
C PHE A 11 1.98 5.91 4.79
N ASN A 12 2.74 6.60 5.65
CA ASN A 12 4.18 6.68 5.55
C ASN A 12 4.81 6.19 6.86
N ILE A 13 5.75 5.27 6.78
CA ILE A 13 6.51 4.82 7.94
C ILE A 13 7.96 4.52 7.55
N SER A 14 8.86 4.80 8.48
CA SER A 14 10.29 4.62 8.27
C SER A 14 11.00 4.03 9.48
N ASN A 15 12.13 3.36 9.23
CA ASN A 15 13.08 2.83 10.21
C ASN A 15 12.43 1.91 11.26
N LEU A 16 11.46 1.12 10.82
CA LEU A 16 10.73 0.20 11.68
C LEU A 16 11.35 -1.20 11.61
N LYS A 17 12.10 -1.55 12.65
CA LYS A 17 12.77 -2.86 12.74
C LYS A 17 11.84 -4.01 13.15
N ASN A 18 10.81 -3.72 13.97
CA ASN A 18 9.88 -4.69 14.55
C ASN A 18 8.43 -4.17 14.48
N ASN A 19 7.45 -5.06 14.70
CA ASN A 19 6.02 -4.72 14.82
C ASN A 19 5.33 -4.20 13.55
N PHE A 20 5.94 -4.34 12.37
CA PHE A 20 5.32 -3.88 11.13
C PHE A 20 3.98 -4.57 10.84
N GLU A 21 3.89 -5.87 11.11
CA GLU A 21 2.66 -6.66 10.93
C GLU A 21 1.50 -6.16 11.82
N ILE A 22 1.80 -5.72 13.06
CA ILE A 22 0.78 -5.15 13.95
C ILE A 22 0.24 -3.84 13.37
N ILE A 23 1.14 -3.01 12.84
CA ILE A 23 0.76 -1.75 12.19
C ILE A 23 -0.06 -2.03 10.93
N LEU A 24 0.35 -2.99 10.11
CA LEU A 24 -0.40 -3.43 8.92
C LEU A 24 -1.78 -3.97 9.29
N SER A 25 -1.90 -4.74 10.37
CA SER A 25 -3.18 -5.28 10.83
C SER A 25 -4.17 -4.15 11.20
N ASN A 26 -3.69 -3.16 11.94
CA ASN A 26 -4.49 -1.98 12.29
C ASN A 26 -4.87 -1.15 11.06
N LEU A 27 -3.94 -0.98 10.11
CA LEU A 27 -4.22 -0.31 8.84
C LEU A 27 -5.25 -1.05 8.00
N LEU A 28 -5.21 -2.39 7.96
CA LEU A 28 -6.23 -3.18 7.28
C LEU A 28 -7.59 -3.02 7.96
N LEU A 29 -7.64 -3.09 9.30
CA LEU A 29 -8.90 -2.95 10.04
C LEU A 29 -9.59 -1.61 9.76
N LEU A 30 -8.82 -0.52 9.69
CA LEU A 30 -9.37 0.84 9.61
C LEU A 30 -9.41 1.40 8.18
N HIS A 31 -8.46 1.00 7.34
CA HIS A 31 -8.17 1.68 6.08
C HIS A 31 -7.99 0.75 4.87
N LYS A 32 -8.36 -0.54 4.96
CA LYS A 32 -8.29 -1.50 3.83
C LYS A 32 -8.82 -0.94 2.50
N ASN A 33 -9.93 -0.19 2.56
CA ASN A 33 -10.61 0.38 1.39
C ASN A 33 -10.42 1.90 1.23
N THR A 34 -9.62 2.56 2.07
CA THR A 34 -9.44 4.02 2.00
C THR A 34 -8.00 4.44 1.75
N LEU A 35 -7.05 3.55 2.04
CA LEU A 35 -5.64 3.79 1.77
C LEU A 35 -5.34 3.68 0.27
N VAL A 36 -4.77 4.74 -0.29
CA VAL A 36 -4.46 4.87 -1.72
C VAL A 36 -2.94 4.85 -1.97
N SER A 37 -2.14 5.31 -1.00
CA SER A 37 -0.69 5.40 -1.12
C SER A 37 0.01 4.90 0.14
N MET A 38 1.15 4.23 -0.04
CA MET A 38 2.00 3.77 1.04
C MET A 38 3.49 4.05 0.75
N ARG A 39 4.22 4.60 1.71
CA ARG A 39 5.69 4.69 1.67
C ARG A 39 6.29 3.95 2.87
N LEU A 40 7.11 2.96 2.58
CA LEU A 40 7.86 2.20 3.57
C LEU A 40 9.35 2.44 3.34
N GLU A 41 10.07 2.83 4.37
CA GLU A 41 11.50 3.11 4.28
C GLU A 41 12.27 2.46 5.43
N GLY A 42 13.25 1.59 5.19
CA GLY A 42 13.97 0.93 6.29
C GLY A 42 13.08 0.03 7.15
N VAL A 43 12.02 -0.54 6.55
CA VAL A 43 11.06 -1.42 7.22
C VAL A 43 11.41 -2.88 6.94
N TYR A 44 11.33 -3.74 7.95
CA TYR A 44 11.41 -5.17 7.74
C TYR A 44 10.09 -5.72 7.20
N ILE A 45 10.11 -6.33 6.01
CA ILE A 45 8.95 -6.91 5.35
C ILE A 45 9.11 -8.43 5.37
N SER A 46 8.24 -9.11 6.12
CA SER A 46 8.11 -10.57 6.13
C SER A 46 7.18 -11.07 5.02
N GLU A 47 7.16 -12.38 4.77
CA GLU A 47 6.16 -13.02 3.89
C GLU A 47 4.72 -12.73 4.35
N ASN A 48 4.45 -12.82 5.66
CA ASN A 48 3.16 -12.42 6.23
C ASN A 48 2.81 -10.96 5.90
N SER A 49 3.79 -10.05 6.00
CA SER A 49 3.58 -8.64 5.65
C SER A 49 3.20 -8.49 4.18
N VAL A 50 3.80 -9.27 3.28
CA VAL A 50 3.47 -9.28 1.83
C VAL A 50 2.02 -9.73 1.62
N ASP A 51 1.60 -10.81 2.28
CA ASP A 51 0.22 -11.29 2.14
C ASP A 51 -0.81 -10.34 2.75
N MET A 52 -0.46 -9.63 3.82
CA MET A 52 -1.28 -8.55 4.36
C MET A 52 -1.35 -7.35 3.41
N LEU A 53 -0.24 -6.96 2.77
CA LEU A 53 -0.21 -5.85 1.81
C LEU A 53 -1.10 -6.12 0.59
N LYS A 54 -1.23 -7.37 0.14
CA LYS A 54 -2.14 -7.77 -0.96
C LYS A 54 -3.62 -7.55 -0.62
N GLN A 55 -3.98 -7.38 0.66
CA GLN A 55 -5.38 -7.24 1.07
C GLN A 55 -5.92 -5.82 0.96
N PHE A 56 -5.08 -4.80 0.74
CA PHE A 56 -5.56 -3.43 0.53
C PHE A 56 -6.21 -3.29 -0.85
N GLY A 57 -7.48 -2.90 -0.89
CA GLY A 57 -8.26 -2.88 -2.13
C GLY A 57 -8.01 -1.67 -3.02
N ASN A 58 -7.49 -0.57 -2.47
CA ASN A 58 -7.42 0.73 -3.15
C ASN A 58 -6.01 1.33 -3.27
N ILE A 59 -4.97 0.58 -2.88
CA ILE A 59 -3.60 1.08 -3.03
C ILE A 59 -3.26 1.19 -4.52
N ARG A 60 -2.90 2.39 -4.94
CA ARG A 60 -2.44 2.72 -6.30
C ARG A 60 -0.95 3.01 -6.37
N LYS A 61 -0.32 3.24 -5.21
CA LYS A 61 1.10 3.61 -5.11
C LYS A 61 1.72 3.00 -3.86
N ILE A 62 2.77 2.20 -4.04
CA ILE A 62 3.64 1.75 -2.96
C ILE A 62 5.07 2.17 -3.29
N LYS A 63 5.74 2.85 -2.36
CA LYS A 63 7.16 3.16 -2.45
C LYS A 63 7.91 2.42 -1.35
N LEU A 64 8.83 1.56 -1.74
CA LEU A 64 9.70 0.81 -0.83
C LEU A 64 11.13 1.34 -0.96
N LEU A 65 11.77 1.65 0.16
CA LEU A 65 13.14 2.16 0.22
C LEU A 65 13.91 1.41 1.31
N HIS A 66 15.03 0.78 0.99
CA HIS A 66 15.87 0.10 1.98
C HIS A 66 15.11 -0.88 2.90
N CYS A 67 14.06 -1.54 2.39
CA CYS A 67 13.30 -2.53 3.15
C CYS A 67 14.03 -3.88 3.11
N ASN A 68 14.28 -4.48 4.29
CA ASN A 68 15.01 -5.75 4.40
C ASN A 68 14.04 -6.95 4.33
N LYS A 69 14.48 -8.03 3.65
CA LYS A 69 13.74 -9.27 3.29
C LYS A 69 12.77 -9.23 2.09
N LEU A 70 13.09 -8.47 1.04
CA LEU A 70 12.71 -8.92 -0.31
C LEU A 70 13.70 -10.01 -0.74
N THR A 71 13.54 -11.23 -0.23
CA THR A 71 14.21 -12.40 -0.79
C THR A 71 13.60 -12.69 -2.15
N SER A 72 14.19 -12.08 -3.19
CA SER A 72 14.19 -12.43 -4.62
C SER A 72 12.88 -12.71 -5.38
N GLU A 73 11.71 -12.87 -4.74
CA GLU A 73 10.45 -13.12 -5.44
C GLU A 73 9.56 -11.86 -5.41
N VAL A 74 9.80 -11.03 -6.43
CA VAL A 74 8.80 -10.33 -7.25
C VAL A 74 7.54 -9.88 -6.50
N LEU A 75 7.51 -8.60 -6.10
CA LEU A 75 6.22 -7.89 -6.07
C LEU A 75 5.66 -7.91 -7.50
N PRO A 76 4.36 -8.18 -7.72
CA PRO A 76 3.78 -8.07 -9.05
C PRO A 76 4.06 -6.67 -9.59
N ASP A 77 4.61 -6.58 -10.79
CA ASP A 77 4.78 -5.28 -11.44
C ASP A 77 3.39 -4.73 -11.77
N TYR A 78 2.90 -3.81 -10.95
CA TYR A 78 1.61 -3.14 -11.13
C TYR A 78 1.66 -2.04 -12.20
N SER A 79 2.79 -1.86 -12.90
CA SER A 79 2.94 -0.89 -13.99
C SER A 79 1.84 -1.06 -15.06
N GLU A 80 1.49 -2.31 -15.37
CA GLU A 80 0.45 -2.65 -16.34
C GLU A 80 -0.95 -2.25 -15.86
N TYR A 81 -1.26 -2.46 -14.59
CA TYR A 81 -2.52 -2.03 -13.98
C TYR A 81 -2.65 -0.50 -13.94
N ILE A 82 -1.55 0.20 -13.64
CA ILE A 82 -1.48 1.66 -13.68
C ILE A 82 -1.65 2.20 -15.11
N ALA A 83 -1.07 1.55 -16.11
CA ALA A 83 -1.23 1.93 -17.52
C ALA A 83 -2.71 1.81 -17.95
N LYS A 84 -3.38 0.71 -17.57
CA LYS A 84 -4.80 0.48 -17.88
C LYS A 84 -5.72 1.51 -17.21
N LEU A 85 -5.44 1.88 -15.96
CA LEU A 85 -6.19 2.93 -15.25
C LEU A 85 -6.02 4.31 -15.89
N LYS A 86 -4.80 4.66 -16.35
CA LYS A 86 -4.55 5.91 -17.09
C LYS A 86 -5.32 5.95 -18.41
N TYR A 87 -5.33 4.84 -19.14
CA TYR A 87 -6.09 4.72 -20.39
C TYR A 87 -7.59 4.90 -20.16
N LEU A 88 -8.17 4.22 -19.15
CA LEU A 88 -9.57 4.36 -18.78
C LEU A 88 -9.92 5.79 -18.34
N TYR A 89 -9.07 6.46 -17.57
CA TYR A 89 -9.29 7.85 -17.19
C TYR A 89 -9.31 8.80 -18.39
N TYR A 90 -8.42 8.59 -19.37
CA TYR A 90 -8.37 9.41 -20.57
C TYR A 90 -9.58 9.17 -21.50
N TYR A 91 -10.01 7.92 -21.64
CA TYR A 91 -11.16 7.54 -22.45
C TYR A 91 -12.48 8.11 -21.89
N ASN A 92 -12.66 8.09 -20.56
CA ASN A 92 -13.86 8.62 -19.90
C ASN A 92 -13.87 10.16 -19.76
N LYS A 93 -12.87 10.86 -20.31
CA LYS A 93 -12.79 12.33 -20.36
C LYS A 93 -13.13 12.92 -21.74
N LYS A 94 -13.42 12.07 -22.74
CA LYS A 94 -14.06 12.45 -24.01
C LYS A 94 -15.57 12.37 -23.88
#